data_AF-A0A8B7BTH9-F1
#
_entry.id   AF-A0A8B7BTH9-F1
#
_cell.length_a   1.000
_cell.length_b   1.000
_cell.length_c   1.000
_cell.angle_alpha   90.00
_cell.angle_beta   90.00
_cell.angle_gamma   90.00
#
_symmetry.space_group_name_H-M   'P 1'
#
loop_
_entity.id
_entity.type
_entity.pdbx_description
1 polymer ?
#
loop_
_entity_poly.entity_id
_entity_poly.type
_entity_poly.pdbx_seq_one_letter_code
_entity_poly.pdbx_strand_id
1 'polypeptide(L)'
;MGAAAAAAAPPAPSWGSPKPNASPNPRFYKPKFVGARSLALPKRSSSGFRSELTSPDLSPGRSGATVHVSRSSPSCLMAASATVASSVALPPKRSRKNVLLFYCEEMRELAERVASEIDAVELRSISWRAFEDGFPNLFISNAHGIRGQHVAFLASFSSPGVIFEQLSIIYALPRLFISSFTVVLPFFPTGSYERMEEEGDVATAFTLARILSNIPISRGGPTSLVIFDIHALQERFYFGDYVLPCFESGIPLLKNRLQQLPDSENICIAFPDDGSWKRFHKQLQHFPVIICNKVREGDQRFVRLKEGDPKGRHVVIVDDLVQSGSTLIECQKVLAAHGAAKVSAYVTHGIFPNRSWERFQYDNGVGPENGLSNFWITDSCPLTVKEPRYRFITGPLSGGMGFLDKNGEFVLVRSH
;
A
#
# COMPACT_ATOMS: atom_id res chain seq x y z
N MET A 1 -8.93 -63.85 21.25
CA MET A 1 -7.51 -63.90 21.68
C MET A 1 -6.67 -63.13 20.67
N GLY A 2 -5.49 -62.62 21.07
CA GLY A 2 -4.59 -61.87 20.19
C GLY A 2 -4.82 -60.36 20.21
N ALA A 3 -4.14 -59.66 21.12
CA ALA A 3 -3.98 -58.21 21.05
C ALA A 3 -2.65 -57.90 20.35
N ALA A 4 -2.64 -56.95 19.42
CA ALA A 4 -1.43 -56.45 18.78
C ALA A 4 -1.01 -55.14 19.46
N ALA A 5 0.25 -55.03 19.87
CA ALA A 5 0.77 -53.85 20.58
C ALA A 5 1.10 -52.71 19.60
N ALA A 6 0.71 -51.49 19.94
CA ALA A 6 1.15 -50.29 19.24
C ALA A 6 2.58 -49.93 19.68
N ALA A 7 3.53 -49.84 18.74
CA ALA A 7 4.87 -49.34 19.01
C ALA A 7 4.86 -47.80 19.03
N ALA A 8 5.34 -47.19 20.10
CA ALA A 8 5.46 -45.74 20.21
C ALA A 8 6.70 -45.22 19.45
N ALA A 9 6.56 -44.08 18.78
CA ALA A 9 7.69 -43.40 18.14
C ALA A 9 8.61 -42.74 19.20
N PRO A 10 9.94 -42.66 18.98
CA PRO A 10 10.85 -42.01 19.89
C PRO A 10 10.68 -40.47 19.88
N PRO A 11 10.93 -39.79 21.02
CA PRO A 11 10.80 -38.33 21.11
C PRO A 11 11.92 -37.60 20.35
N ALA A 12 11.60 -36.43 19.80
CA ALA A 12 12.56 -35.55 19.14
C ALA A 12 13.55 -34.90 20.15
N PRO A 13 14.79 -34.60 19.73
CA PRO A 13 15.81 -34.04 20.63
C PRO A 13 15.49 -32.60 21.05
N SER A 14 15.42 -32.36 22.36
CA SER A 14 15.19 -31.04 22.95
C SER A 14 16.45 -30.17 22.93
N TRP A 15 16.45 -29.09 22.15
CA TRP A 15 17.51 -28.08 22.20
C TRP A 15 17.32 -27.18 23.44
N GLY A 16 18.19 -27.36 24.44
CA GLY A 16 18.12 -26.63 25.70
C GLY A 16 18.52 -25.15 25.59
N SER A 17 17.76 -24.27 26.23
CA SER A 17 18.05 -22.83 26.28
C SER A 17 19.30 -22.54 27.13
N PRO A 18 20.27 -21.75 26.67
CA PRO A 18 21.43 -21.36 27.48
C PRO A 18 21.03 -20.46 28.66
N LYS A 19 21.49 -20.79 29.88
CA LYS A 19 21.52 -19.85 31.00
C LYS A 19 22.81 -19.02 30.97
N PRO A 20 22.78 -17.74 31.39
CA PRO A 20 23.94 -16.86 31.30
C PRO A 20 25.00 -17.17 32.36
N ASN A 21 26.28 -17.02 32.03
CA ASN A 21 27.33 -16.83 33.04
C ASN A 21 28.62 -16.19 32.52
N ALA A 22 29.24 -15.39 33.40
CA ALA A 22 30.62 -14.89 33.46
C ALA A 22 31.47 -14.69 32.17
N SER A 23 31.89 -13.44 31.94
CA SER A 23 32.86 -13.02 30.92
C SER A 23 34.32 -13.40 31.22
N PRO A 24 35.14 -13.64 30.18
CA PRO A 24 36.58 -13.35 30.21
C PRO A 24 36.96 -12.24 29.21
N ASN A 25 37.86 -11.33 29.60
CA ASN A 25 38.29 -10.18 28.78
C ASN A 25 39.13 -10.60 27.55
N PRO A 26 38.75 -10.23 26.30
CA PRO A 26 39.67 -10.20 25.17
C PRO A 26 40.60 -8.98 25.28
N ARG A 27 41.92 -9.21 25.22
CA ARG A 27 42.93 -8.13 25.27
C ARG A 27 43.00 -7.39 23.94
N PHE A 28 42.61 -6.12 23.91
CA PHE A 28 42.80 -5.25 22.74
C PHE A 28 44.28 -5.04 22.40
N TYR A 29 44.68 -5.45 21.19
CA TYR A 29 45.96 -5.06 20.61
C TYR A 29 45.92 -3.59 20.18
N LYS A 30 46.76 -2.74 20.77
CA LYS A 30 46.94 -1.35 20.32
C LYS A 30 48.08 -1.28 19.28
N PRO A 31 47.82 -0.87 18.02
CA PRO A 31 48.90 -0.47 17.12
C PRO A 31 49.58 0.80 17.67
N LYS A 32 50.92 0.87 17.58
CA LYS A 32 51.69 2.02 18.07
C LYS A 32 51.59 3.18 17.07
N PHE A 33 51.10 4.33 17.51
CA PHE A 33 51.25 5.58 16.76
C PHE A 33 52.73 5.98 16.73
N VAL A 34 53.28 6.21 15.54
CA VAL A 34 54.60 6.84 15.34
C VAL A 34 54.34 8.17 14.63
N GLY A 35 54.80 9.27 15.21
CA GLY A 35 54.46 10.61 14.76
C GLY A 35 55.15 11.00 13.44
N ALA A 36 54.37 11.44 12.46
CA ALA A 36 54.86 12.16 11.29
C ALA A 36 54.67 13.68 11.50
N ARG A 37 55.61 14.49 11.00
CA ARG A 37 55.61 15.96 11.20
C ARG A 37 54.62 16.67 10.28
N SER A 38 54.12 17.81 10.73
CA SER A 38 53.35 18.75 9.91
C SER A 38 54.18 19.24 8.71
N LEU A 39 53.57 19.18 7.52
CA LEU A 39 54.03 19.85 6.30
C LEU A 39 52.83 20.54 5.66
N ALA A 40 52.78 21.86 5.75
CA ALA A 40 51.78 22.66 5.05
C ALA A 40 52.15 22.77 3.56
N LEU A 41 51.16 22.62 2.68
CA LEU A 41 51.28 22.87 1.24
C LEU A 41 50.33 24.00 0.81
N PRO A 42 50.69 24.78 -0.23
CA PRO A 42 50.20 26.15 -0.37
C PRO A 42 48.86 26.26 -1.11
N LYS A 43 48.17 27.39 -0.87
CA LYS A 43 47.09 27.87 -1.74
C LYS A 43 47.63 28.02 -3.18
N ARG A 44 46.97 27.38 -4.16
CA ARG A 44 47.14 27.72 -5.58
C ARG A 44 45.95 28.53 -6.07
N SER A 45 46.23 29.65 -6.71
CA SER A 45 45.26 30.45 -7.46
C SER A 45 44.93 29.77 -8.79
N SER A 46 43.67 29.80 -9.19
CA SER A 46 43.23 29.48 -10.54
C SER A 46 43.44 30.69 -11.45
N SER A 47 44.56 30.76 -12.16
CA SER A 47 44.74 31.69 -13.28
C SER A 47 43.73 31.35 -14.39
N GLY A 48 43.07 32.37 -14.92
CA GLY A 48 41.92 32.17 -15.81
C GLY A 48 42.27 31.72 -17.22
N PHE A 49 41.28 31.16 -17.92
CA PHE A 49 41.20 31.14 -19.37
C PHE A 49 39.98 31.98 -19.77
N ARG A 50 40.21 33.03 -20.55
CA ARG A 50 39.17 33.97 -21.01
C ARG A 50 38.90 33.69 -22.48
N SER A 51 37.77 33.05 -22.78
CA SER A 51 37.27 32.98 -24.16
C SER A 51 36.64 34.34 -24.50
N GLU A 52 37.04 34.93 -25.63
CA GLU A 52 36.59 36.26 -26.03
C GLU A 52 35.30 36.20 -26.84
N LEU A 53 34.29 36.95 -26.40
CA LEU A 53 33.09 37.22 -27.16
C LEU A 53 33.34 38.43 -28.06
N THR A 54 33.50 38.20 -29.35
CA THR A 54 33.62 39.24 -30.38
C THR A 54 32.35 39.31 -31.24
N SER A 55 31.43 40.18 -30.85
CA SER A 55 30.37 40.67 -31.73
C SER A 55 30.96 41.52 -32.86
N PRO A 56 30.31 41.53 -34.03
CA PRO A 56 29.90 42.83 -34.54
C PRO A 56 28.42 42.85 -34.95
N ASP A 57 27.76 43.95 -34.59
CA ASP A 57 26.51 44.39 -35.19
C ASP A 57 26.82 45.09 -36.52
N LEU A 58 25.95 44.95 -37.54
CA LEU A 58 25.72 45.93 -38.61
C LEU A 58 24.73 45.41 -39.67
N SER A 59 23.61 46.14 -39.80
CA SER A 59 22.72 46.13 -40.97
C SER A 59 22.95 47.44 -41.78
N PRO A 60 22.38 47.68 -42.97
CA PRO A 60 21.31 46.94 -43.65
C PRO A 60 21.54 46.62 -45.15
N GLY A 61 20.69 45.74 -45.71
CA GLY A 61 20.60 45.44 -47.14
C GLY A 61 19.17 45.04 -47.54
N ARG A 62 18.76 45.30 -48.79
CA ARG A 62 17.36 45.21 -49.25
C ARG A 62 17.20 44.21 -50.40
N SER A 63 15.98 43.72 -50.60
CA SER A 63 15.51 42.79 -51.66
C SER A 63 16.00 41.32 -51.55
N GLY A 64 15.22 40.32 -51.97
CA GLY A 64 13.79 40.39 -52.32
C GLY A 64 13.26 39.17 -53.10
N ALA A 65 12.34 38.41 -52.50
CA ALA A 65 11.45 37.47 -53.19
C ALA A 65 10.26 37.13 -52.29
N THR A 66 9.02 37.25 -52.78
CA THR A 66 7.80 36.90 -52.04
C THR A 66 6.94 36.00 -52.90
N VAL A 67 6.79 34.74 -52.51
CA VAL A 67 5.99 33.76 -53.27
C VAL A 67 4.52 33.96 -52.94
N HIS A 68 3.76 34.51 -53.89
CA HIS A 68 2.30 34.58 -53.80
C HIS A 68 1.65 33.24 -54.15
N VAL A 69 0.84 32.71 -53.25
CA VAL A 69 -0.18 31.70 -53.58
C VAL A 69 -1.44 32.45 -54.02
N SER A 70 -1.81 32.34 -55.29
CA SER A 70 -3.00 33.02 -55.83
C SER A 70 -4.28 32.29 -55.43
N ARG A 71 -5.31 33.07 -55.07
CA ARG A 71 -6.70 32.59 -55.01
C ARG A 71 -7.30 32.65 -56.41
N SER A 72 -8.13 31.66 -56.75
CA SER A 72 -9.10 31.76 -57.84
C SER A 72 -10.49 31.30 -57.38
N SER A 73 -11.50 31.88 -58.02
CA SER A 73 -12.95 31.81 -57.77
C SER A 73 -13.59 32.48 -59.01
N PRO A 74 -14.85 32.19 -59.43
CA PRO A 74 -15.99 32.08 -58.52
C PRO A 74 -17.18 31.16 -58.95
N SER A 75 -18.24 31.23 -58.14
CA SER A 75 -19.67 31.26 -58.51
C SER A 75 -20.42 30.02 -59.05
N CYS A 76 -21.42 29.64 -58.24
CA CYS A 76 -22.82 29.35 -58.63
C CYS A 76 -23.16 28.02 -59.34
N LEU A 77 -23.91 27.16 -58.64
CA LEU A 77 -25.36 27.03 -58.86
C LEU A 77 -26.04 26.35 -57.67
N MET A 78 -27.32 26.68 -57.42
CA MET A 78 -28.16 25.99 -56.43
C MET A 78 -28.81 24.76 -57.08
N ALA A 79 -28.65 23.60 -56.45
CA ALA A 79 -29.43 22.40 -56.77
C ALA A 79 -29.80 21.69 -55.46
N ALA A 80 -31.09 21.58 -55.17
CA ALA A 80 -31.58 20.85 -54.00
C ALA A 80 -31.51 19.34 -54.28
N SER A 81 -30.94 18.57 -53.35
CA SER A 81 -31.01 17.10 -53.38
C SER A 81 -31.08 16.59 -51.94
N ALA A 82 -32.06 15.74 -51.66
CA ALA A 82 -32.37 15.32 -50.29
C ALA A 82 -31.38 14.26 -49.80
N THR A 83 -30.50 14.64 -48.87
CA THR A 83 -29.64 13.69 -48.16
C THR A 83 -30.39 13.08 -46.98
N VAL A 84 -30.47 11.74 -46.96
CA VAL A 84 -31.12 10.97 -45.90
C VAL A 84 -30.43 11.25 -44.56
N ALA A 85 -31.21 11.49 -43.51
CA ALA A 85 -30.69 11.69 -42.16
C ALA A 85 -30.09 10.38 -41.63
N SER A 86 -28.81 10.14 -41.93
CA SER A 86 -28.05 9.04 -41.36
C SER A 86 -27.91 9.27 -39.86
N SER A 87 -28.65 8.50 -39.06
CA SER A 87 -28.55 8.51 -37.62
C SER A 87 -27.15 8.02 -37.23
N VAL A 88 -26.25 8.95 -36.91
CA VAL A 88 -24.92 8.64 -36.37
C VAL A 88 -25.13 7.86 -35.07
N ALA A 89 -24.95 6.55 -35.14
CA ALA A 89 -25.09 5.69 -33.98
C ALA A 89 -24.09 6.13 -32.92
N LEU A 90 -24.58 6.33 -31.69
CA LEU A 90 -23.71 6.51 -30.53
C LEU A 90 -22.70 5.36 -30.50
N PRO A 91 -21.39 5.62 -30.24
CA PRO A 91 -20.39 4.57 -30.25
C PRO A 91 -20.80 3.46 -29.28
N PRO A 92 -20.63 2.18 -29.66
CA PRO A 92 -21.15 1.07 -28.88
C PRO A 92 -20.63 1.15 -27.45
N LYS A 93 -21.57 0.99 -26.50
CA LYS A 93 -21.33 0.95 -25.05
C LYS A 93 -20.11 0.05 -24.81
N ARG A 94 -18.96 0.62 -24.42
CA ARG A 94 -17.68 -0.12 -24.31
C ARG A 94 -17.93 -1.40 -23.52
N SER A 95 -17.82 -2.56 -24.18
CA SER A 95 -17.94 -3.86 -23.53
C SER A 95 -16.93 -3.89 -22.38
N ARG A 96 -17.40 -4.11 -21.15
CA ARG A 96 -16.50 -4.30 -20.00
C ARG A 96 -15.53 -5.41 -20.38
N LYS A 97 -14.24 -5.15 -20.23
CA LYS A 97 -13.20 -6.16 -20.44
C LYS A 97 -13.33 -7.19 -19.34
N ASN A 98 -13.56 -8.46 -19.69
CA ASN A 98 -13.51 -9.52 -18.70
C ASN A 98 -12.07 -9.66 -18.20
N VAL A 99 -11.92 -9.76 -16.87
CA VAL A 99 -10.64 -9.91 -16.17
C VAL A 99 -10.63 -11.27 -15.50
N LEU A 100 -9.61 -12.07 -15.82
CA LEU A 100 -9.38 -13.34 -15.16
C LEU A 100 -8.64 -13.09 -13.85
N LEU A 101 -9.31 -13.28 -12.72
CA LEU A 101 -8.76 -13.04 -11.39
C LEU A 101 -8.21 -14.34 -10.79
N PHE A 102 -6.88 -14.42 -10.71
CA PHE A 102 -6.17 -15.37 -9.86
C PHE A 102 -5.97 -14.78 -8.45
N TYR A 103 -5.78 -15.64 -7.47
CA TYR A 103 -5.60 -15.23 -6.06
C TYR A 103 -4.71 -16.23 -5.31
N CYS A 104 -4.06 -15.75 -4.23
CA CYS A 104 -3.44 -16.61 -3.23
C CYS A 104 -4.49 -17.20 -2.28
N GLU A 105 -4.19 -18.37 -1.70
CA GLU A 105 -5.13 -19.15 -0.87
C GLU A 105 -5.72 -18.34 0.29
N GLU A 106 -4.92 -17.51 0.95
CA GLU A 106 -5.36 -16.65 2.07
C GLU A 106 -6.50 -15.69 1.67
N MET A 107 -6.49 -15.24 0.41
CA MET A 107 -7.40 -14.25 -0.15
C MET A 107 -8.64 -14.84 -0.83
N ARG A 108 -8.87 -16.17 -0.76
CA ARG A 108 -10.05 -16.82 -1.37
C ARG A 108 -11.35 -16.08 -1.06
N GLU A 109 -11.60 -15.82 0.23
CA GLU A 109 -12.83 -15.16 0.71
C GLU A 109 -13.01 -13.75 0.12
N LEU A 110 -11.92 -13.02 -0.16
CA LEU A 110 -11.98 -11.71 -0.82
C LEU A 110 -12.16 -11.85 -2.34
N ALA A 111 -11.47 -12.80 -2.99
CA ALA A 111 -11.63 -13.06 -4.42
C ALA A 111 -13.07 -13.47 -4.79
N GLU A 112 -13.69 -14.34 -3.98
CA GLU A 112 -15.08 -14.79 -4.15
C GLU A 112 -16.08 -13.63 -4.04
N ARG A 113 -15.90 -12.74 -3.05
CA ARG A 113 -16.70 -11.52 -2.90
C ARG A 113 -16.53 -10.55 -4.07
N VAL A 114 -15.28 -10.27 -4.46
CA VAL A 114 -14.94 -9.44 -5.65
C VAL A 114 -15.62 -9.97 -6.92
N ALA A 115 -15.63 -11.28 -7.13
CA ALA A 115 -16.27 -11.91 -8.30
C ALA A 115 -17.81 -11.92 -8.22
N SER A 116 -18.38 -11.98 -7.01
CA SER A 116 -19.85 -11.95 -6.83
C SER A 116 -20.49 -10.59 -7.11
N GLU A 117 -19.73 -9.49 -6.96
CA GLU A 117 -20.21 -8.11 -7.16
C GLU A 117 -19.75 -7.46 -8.47
N ILE A 118 -18.78 -8.03 -9.19
CA ILE A 118 -18.26 -7.46 -10.44
C ILE A 118 -18.43 -8.48 -11.58
N ASP A 119 -19.51 -8.36 -12.36
CA ASP A 119 -19.86 -9.28 -13.48
C ASP A 119 -18.73 -9.55 -14.49
N ALA A 120 -17.75 -8.65 -14.56
CA ALA A 120 -16.61 -8.72 -15.46
C ALA A 120 -15.39 -9.45 -14.86
N VAL A 121 -15.47 -9.96 -13.63
CA VAL A 121 -14.40 -10.71 -12.96
C VAL A 121 -14.71 -12.19 -12.98
N GLU A 122 -13.83 -12.99 -13.59
CA GLU A 122 -13.96 -14.44 -13.64
C GLU A 122 -12.81 -15.10 -12.88
N LEU A 123 -13.13 -15.93 -11.88
CA LEU A 123 -12.11 -16.56 -11.04
C LEU A 123 -11.27 -17.62 -11.78
N ARG A 124 -10.00 -17.72 -11.38
CA ARG A 124 -9.06 -18.75 -11.83
C ARG A 124 -8.26 -19.30 -10.66
N SER A 125 -8.14 -20.63 -10.61
CA SER A 125 -7.42 -21.35 -9.57
C SER A 125 -5.94 -21.52 -9.88
N ILE A 126 -5.12 -21.50 -8.83
CA ILE A 126 -3.76 -22.03 -8.81
C ILE A 126 -3.74 -23.23 -7.87
N SER A 127 -3.07 -24.29 -8.29
CA SER A 127 -2.78 -25.45 -7.46
C SER A 127 -1.54 -25.16 -6.62
N TRP A 128 -1.74 -24.52 -5.47
CA TRP A 128 -0.71 -24.30 -4.44
C TRP A 128 -0.36 -25.65 -3.76
N ARG A 129 0.83 -26.17 -4.02
CA ARG A 129 1.36 -27.43 -3.46
C ARG A 129 2.83 -27.23 -3.08
N ALA A 130 3.37 -28.12 -2.26
CA ALA A 130 4.80 -28.21 -1.98
C ALA A 130 5.36 -29.60 -2.35
N PHE A 131 6.68 -29.71 -2.41
CA PHE A 131 7.41 -30.99 -2.32
C PHE A 131 7.61 -31.38 -0.84
N GLU A 132 8.13 -32.57 -0.58
CA GLU A 132 8.33 -33.11 0.78
C GLU A 132 9.37 -32.31 1.61
N ASP A 133 10.25 -31.56 0.96
CA ASP A 133 11.20 -30.63 1.56
C ASP A 133 10.61 -29.23 1.87
N GLY A 134 9.34 -29.00 1.51
CA GLY A 134 8.63 -27.75 1.69
C GLY A 134 8.76 -26.73 0.55
N PHE A 135 9.54 -26.99 -0.51
CA PHE A 135 9.63 -26.05 -1.64
C PHE A 135 8.38 -26.07 -2.54
N PRO A 136 7.99 -24.93 -3.17
CA PRO A 136 6.74 -24.85 -3.93
C PRO A 136 6.69 -25.69 -5.22
N ASN A 137 5.59 -26.41 -5.41
CA ASN A 137 5.26 -27.25 -6.58
C ASN A 137 3.97 -26.71 -7.26
N LEU A 138 4.04 -25.46 -7.71
CA LEU A 138 2.89 -24.67 -8.14
C LEU A 138 2.43 -25.01 -9.57
N PHE A 139 1.12 -24.94 -9.82
CA PHE A 139 0.56 -25.15 -11.16
C PHE A 139 -0.58 -24.17 -11.47
N ILE A 140 -0.50 -23.49 -12.62
CA ILE A 140 -1.51 -22.53 -13.11
C ILE A 140 -2.53 -23.27 -13.98
N SER A 141 -3.76 -23.39 -13.50
CA SER A 141 -4.85 -24.06 -14.21
C SER A 141 -5.20 -23.34 -15.51
N ASN A 142 -5.44 -24.09 -16.59
CA ASN A 142 -5.83 -23.57 -17.92
C ASN A 142 -4.90 -22.46 -18.48
N ALA A 143 -3.58 -22.63 -18.37
CA ALA A 143 -2.57 -21.70 -18.89
C ALA A 143 -2.64 -21.43 -20.41
N HIS A 144 -3.38 -22.23 -21.18
CA HIS A 144 -3.68 -21.94 -22.59
C HIS A 144 -4.87 -20.98 -22.76
N GLY A 145 -5.91 -21.10 -21.95
CA GLY A 145 -7.13 -20.27 -22.05
C GLY A 145 -6.95 -18.80 -21.63
N ILE A 146 -5.88 -18.48 -20.89
CA ILE A 146 -5.60 -17.10 -20.46
C ILE A 146 -4.84 -16.26 -21.52
N ARG A 147 -4.40 -16.88 -22.62
CA ARG A 147 -3.63 -16.19 -23.69
C ARG A 147 -4.48 -15.08 -24.31
N GLY A 148 -3.91 -13.88 -24.40
CA GLY A 148 -4.61 -12.69 -24.91
C GLY A 148 -5.66 -12.09 -23.96
N GLN A 149 -5.89 -12.65 -22.77
CA GLN A 149 -6.86 -12.14 -21.80
C GLN A 149 -6.27 -11.05 -20.91
N HIS A 150 -7.13 -10.25 -20.28
CA HIS A 150 -6.75 -9.37 -19.18
C HIS A 150 -6.72 -10.18 -17.89
N VAL A 151 -5.61 -10.12 -17.15
CA VAL A 151 -5.38 -10.97 -15.97
C VAL A 151 -5.04 -10.13 -14.75
N ALA A 152 -5.67 -10.45 -13.63
CA ALA A 152 -5.35 -9.90 -12.32
C ALA A 152 -4.84 -10.99 -11.36
N PHE A 153 -3.99 -10.62 -10.41
CA PHE A 153 -3.57 -11.47 -9.30
C PHE A 153 -3.79 -10.75 -7.96
N LEU A 154 -4.65 -11.29 -7.09
CA LEU A 154 -4.86 -10.81 -5.73
C LEU A 154 -3.88 -11.51 -4.77
N ALA A 155 -2.89 -10.74 -4.32
CA ALA A 155 -1.79 -11.19 -3.48
C ALA A 155 -2.04 -10.93 -1.99
N SER A 156 -1.35 -11.68 -1.13
CA SER A 156 -1.25 -11.43 0.32
C SER A 156 0.18 -11.70 0.77
N PHE A 157 0.92 -10.67 1.14
CA PHE A 157 2.32 -10.82 1.56
C PHE A 157 2.41 -11.00 3.08
N SER A 158 1.71 -12.02 3.61
CA SER A 158 1.58 -12.30 5.04
C SER A 158 2.86 -12.78 5.73
N SER A 159 3.71 -13.52 5.01
CA SER A 159 4.94 -14.11 5.54
C SER A 159 5.98 -14.36 4.45
N PRO A 160 7.28 -14.48 4.77
CA PRO A 160 8.34 -14.69 3.77
C PRO A 160 8.14 -15.92 2.88
N GLY A 161 7.61 -17.03 3.41
CA GLY A 161 7.31 -18.24 2.64
C GLY A 161 6.17 -18.02 1.63
N VAL A 162 5.07 -17.42 2.10
CA VAL A 162 3.91 -17.06 1.27
C VAL A 162 4.27 -16.03 0.20
N ILE A 163 5.20 -15.11 0.47
CA ILE A 163 5.77 -14.20 -0.54
C ILE A 163 6.55 -14.99 -1.61
N PHE A 164 7.41 -15.92 -1.21
CA PHE A 164 8.30 -16.66 -2.12
C PHE A 164 7.53 -17.49 -3.16
N GLU A 165 6.46 -18.18 -2.78
CA GLU A 165 5.61 -18.90 -3.73
C GLU A 165 4.85 -17.96 -4.67
N GLN A 166 4.29 -16.86 -4.16
CA GLN A 166 3.55 -15.90 -4.96
C GLN A 166 4.43 -15.18 -5.99
N LEU A 167 5.67 -14.84 -5.65
CA LEU A 167 6.62 -14.26 -6.61
C LEU A 167 6.80 -15.17 -7.84
N SER A 168 6.78 -16.49 -7.67
CA SER A 168 6.88 -17.44 -8.78
C SER A 168 5.66 -17.39 -9.72
N ILE A 169 4.44 -17.26 -9.17
CA ILE A 169 3.20 -17.08 -9.96
C ILE A 169 3.18 -15.72 -10.65
N ILE A 170 3.47 -14.66 -9.90
CA ILE A 170 3.46 -13.26 -10.36
C ILE A 170 4.49 -13.07 -11.50
N TYR A 171 5.65 -13.72 -11.42
CA TYR A 171 6.65 -13.72 -12.50
C TYR A 171 6.22 -14.57 -13.72
N ALA A 172 5.46 -15.66 -13.50
CA ALA A 172 5.02 -16.55 -14.57
C ALA A 172 3.85 -16.00 -15.41
N LEU A 173 2.85 -15.39 -14.79
CA LEU A 173 1.60 -14.97 -15.46
C LEU A 173 1.81 -14.07 -16.71
N PRO A 174 2.64 -13.01 -16.68
CA PRO A 174 2.96 -12.22 -17.88
C PRO A 174 3.52 -13.03 -19.05
N ARG A 175 4.31 -14.06 -18.75
CA ARG A 175 4.99 -14.91 -19.74
C ARG A 175 4.02 -15.87 -20.44
N LEU A 176 2.78 -16.02 -19.95
CA LEU A 176 1.72 -16.84 -20.56
C LEU A 176 0.93 -16.08 -21.65
N PHE A 177 1.56 -15.10 -22.31
CA PHE A 177 1.02 -14.35 -23.45
C PHE A 177 -0.29 -13.59 -23.17
N ILE A 178 -0.50 -13.18 -21.91
CA ILE A 178 -1.65 -12.39 -21.46
C ILE A 178 -1.60 -10.97 -22.03
N SER A 179 -2.76 -10.33 -22.22
CA SER A 179 -2.86 -8.98 -22.82
C SER A 179 -2.55 -7.85 -21.85
N SER A 180 -2.78 -8.02 -20.55
CA SER A 180 -2.31 -7.08 -19.52
C SER A 180 -2.22 -7.81 -18.18
N PHE A 181 -1.38 -7.31 -17.28
CA PHE A 181 -1.26 -7.85 -15.92
C PHE A 181 -1.46 -6.77 -14.86
N THR A 182 -2.27 -7.09 -13.85
CA THR A 182 -2.46 -6.26 -12.66
C THR A 182 -2.25 -7.10 -11.42
N VAL A 183 -1.30 -6.74 -10.57
CA VAL A 183 -1.15 -7.29 -9.22
C VAL A 183 -1.88 -6.37 -8.27
N VAL A 184 -2.83 -6.89 -7.52
CA VAL A 184 -3.43 -6.21 -6.37
C VAL A 184 -2.75 -6.77 -5.13
N LEU A 185 -1.95 -5.95 -4.46
CA LEU A 185 -1.23 -6.27 -3.23
C LEU A 185 -1.74 -5.33 -2.13
N PRO A 186 -2.79 -5.71 -1.38
CA PRO A 186 -3.51 -4.77 -0.51
C PRO A 186 -2.64 -4.14 0.58
N PHE A 187 -1.61 -4.85 1.07
CA PHE A 187 -0.67 -4.38 2.07
C PHE A 187 0.78 -4.67 1.63
N PHE A 188 1.67 -3.70 1.80
CA PHE A 188 3.09 -3.80 1.47
C PHE A 188 3.94 -3.93 2.76
N PRO A 189 4.34 -5.16 3.17
CA PRO A 189 4.71 -5.45 4.56
C PRO A 189 6.03 -4.85 5.02
N THR A 190 6.93 -4.50 4.11
CA THR A 190 8.24 -3.89 4.43
C THR A 190 8.24 -2.36 4.39
N GLY A 191 7.11 -1.72 4.08
CA GLY A 191 7.03 -0.25 3.94
C GLY A 191 7.38 0.55 5.20
N SER A 192 7.29 -0.05 6.40
CA SER A 192 7.76 0.57 7.66
C SER A 192 9.27 0.42 7.92
N TYR A 193 10.03 -0.06 6.93
CA TYR A 193 11.50 -0.09 6.92
C TYR A 193 11.98 0.49 5.59
N GLU A 194 11.51 1.70 5.30
CA GLU A 194 11.75 2.44 4.06
C GLU A 194 13.13 3.10 4.01
N ARG A 195 13.64 3.49 5.17
CA ARG A 195 14.87 4.28 5.33
C ARG A 195 15.96 3.53 6.08
N MET A 196 17.18 4.03 5.93
CA MET A 196 18.28 3.79 6.85
C MET A 196 18.26 4.89 7.93
N GLU A 197 18.36 4.54 9.20
CA GLU A 197 18.62 5.50 10.29
C GLU A 197 20.14 5.55 10.60
N GLU A 198 20.85 4.43 10.45
CA GLU A 198 22.32 4.33 10.61
C GLU A 198 23.01 3.61 9.43
N GLU A 199 24.34 3.70 9.32
CA GLU A 199 25.10 2.99 8.28
C GLU A 199 25.12 1.48 8.55
N GLY A 200 24.65 0.69 7.58
CA GLY A 200 24.47 -0.75 7.71
C GLY A 200 23.00 -1.19 7.80
N ASP A 201 22.06 -0.26 8.00
CA ASP A 201 20.63 -0.55 7.84
C ASP A 201 20.30 -1.07 6.43
N VAL A 202 19.38 -2.03 6.35
CA VAL A 202 18.88 -2.56 5.07
C VAL A 202 17.43 -2.12 4.87
N ALA A 203 17.21 -1.14 4.01
CA ALA A 203 15.88 -0.65 3.64
C ALA A 203 15.06 -1.74 2.90
N THR A 204 14.38 -2.61 3.66
CA THR A 204 13.68 -3.77 3.09
C THR A 204 12.47 -3.41 2.22
N ALA A 205 11.92 -2.21 2.35
CA ALA A 205 10.96 -1.64 1.39
C ALA A 205 11.57 -1.57 -0.02
N PHE A 206 12.78 -1.00 -0.13
CA PHE A 206 13.49 -0.86 -1.40
C PHE A 206 13.81 -2.23 -2.01
N THR A 207 14.32 -3.16 -1.21
CA THR A 207 14.63 -4.52 -1.69
C THR A 207 13.39 -5.24 -2.21
N LEU A 208 12.26 -5.19 -1.51
CA LEU A 208 11.02 -5.84 -1.97
C LEU A 208 10.45 -5.15 -3.22
N ALA A 209 10.47 -3.81 -3.28
CA ALA A 209 10.05 -3.06 -4.47
C ALA A 209 10.95 -3.38 -5.69
N ARG A 210 12.25 -3.54 -5.51
CA ARG A 210 13.19 -3.98 -6.57
C ARG A 210 12.94 -5.43 -7.01
N ILE A 211 12.59 -6.35 -6.10
CA ILE A 211 12.17 -7.71 -6.44
C ILE A 211 10.90 -7.68 -7.30
N LEU A 212 9.87 -6.92 -6.89
CA LEU A 212 8.66 -6.73 -7.69
C LEU A 212 8.94 -6.03 -9.03
N SER A 213 9.93 -5.15 -9.11
CA SER A 213 10.34 -4.50 -10.37
C SER A 213 10.92 -5.45 -11.42
N ASN A 214 11.18 -6.72 -11.08
CA ASN A 214 11.62 -7.76 -12.01
C ASN A 214 10.46 -8.58 -12.61
N ILE A 215 9.20 -8.21 -12.35
CA ILE A 215 8.04 -8.84 -13.00
C ILE A 215 8.11 -8.61 -14.52
N PRO A 216 8.01 -9.67 -15.36
CA PRO A 216 8.13 -9.51 -16.81
C PRO A 216 6.99 -8.68 -17.41
N ILE A 217 7.29 -7.97 -18.49
CA ILE A 217 6.34 -7.16 -19.24
C ILE A 217 5.31 -8.07 -19.93
N SER A 218 4.02 -7.73 -19.83
CA SER A 218 2.92 -8.44 -20.52
C SER A 218 2.81 -7.99 -21.99
N ARG A 219 1.97 -8.64 -22.82
CA ARG A 219 1.86 -8.26 -24.24
C ARG A 219 1.32 -6.84 -24.47
N GLY A 220 0.59 -6.28 -23.49
CA GLY A 220 0.10 -4.90 -23.51
C GLY A 220 0.93 -3.91 -22.68
N GLY A 221 2.10 -4.32 -22.15
CA GLY A 221 3.02 -3.44 -21.44
C GLY A 221 3.28 -3.82 -19.97
N PRO A 222 3.87 -2.88 -19.20
CA PRO A 222 4.26 -3.04 -17.79
C PRO A 222 3.14 -3.55 -16.88
N THR A 223 3.52 -4.17 -15.77
CA THR A 223 2.56 -4.66 -14.78
C THR A 223 2.04 -3.50 -13.92
N SER A 224 0.72 -3.36 -13.81
CA SER A 224 0.12 -2.43 -12.84
C SER A 224 0.15 -3.06 -11.45
N LEU A 225 0.73 -2.38 -10.47
CA LEU A 225 0.80 -2.86 -9.08
C LEU A 225 -0.03 -1.94 -8.19
N VAL A 226 -1.20 -2.41 -7.75
CA VAL A 226 -2.12 -1.68 -6.87
C VAL A 226 -1.78 -1.99 -5.42
N ILE A 227 -1.45 -0.96 -4.63
CA ILE A 227 -1.20 -1.03 -3.18
C ILE A 227 -2.07 0.03 -2.51
N PHE A 228 -2.66 -0.29 -1.35
CA PHE A 228 -3.44 0.67 -0.56
C PHE A 228 -2.57 1.28 0.54
N ASP A 229 -2.75 2.58 0.79
CA ASP A 229 -2.22 3.35 1.94
C ASP A 229 -0.74 3.09 2.32
N ILE A 230 0.11 2.92 1.31
CA ILE A 230 1.55 2.67 1.45
C ILE A 230 2.23 3.64 2.44
N HIS A 231 3.13 3.10 3.27
CA HIS A 231 3.61 3.76 4.47
C HIS A 231 4.27 5.11 4.18
N ALA A 232 5.14 5.18 3.17
CA ALA A 232 5.72 6.42 2.66
C ALA A 232 5.48 6.55 1.15
N LEU A 233 4.88 7.66 0.72
CA LEU A 233 4.63 7.97 -0.70
C LEU A 233 5.92 7.99 -1.55
N GLN A 234 7.07 8.25 -0.90
CA GLN A 234 8.42 8.19 -1.45
C GLN A 234 8.81 6.79 -1.95
N GLU A 235 8.20 5.71 -1.44
CA GLU A 235 8.41 4.34 -1.90
C GLU A 235 8.05 4.16 -3.39
N ARG A 236 7.28 5.09 -3.99
CA ARG A 236 7.07 5.16 -5.45
C ARG A 236 8.38 5.10 -6.24
N PHE A 237 9.44 5.75 -5.74
CA PHE A 237 10.75 5.77 -6.38
C PHE A 237 11.57 4.49 -6.15
N TYR A 238 11.10 3.57 -5.30
CA TYR A 238 11.74 2.27 -5.10
C TYR A 238 11.31 1.24 -6.15
N PHE A 239 10.23 1.47 -6.89
CA PHE A 239 9.87 0.68 -8.07
C PHE A 239 10.69 1.10 -9.31
N GLY A 240 10.88 0.18 -10.24
CA GLY A 240 11.52 0.40 -11.54
C GLY A 240 10.56 0.20 -12.70
N ASP A 241 10.97 0.66 -13.89
CA ASP A 241 10.12 1.01 -15.04
C ASP A 241 9.21 -0.10 -15.60
N TYR A 242 9.45 -1.36 -15.25
CA TYR A 242 8.63 -2.51 -15.68
C TYR A 242 7.39 -2.76 -14.80
N VAL A 243 7.26 -2.01 -13.69
CA VAL A 243 6.07 -1.99 -12.82
C VAL A 243 5.57 -0.57 -12.64
N LEU A 244 4.25 -0.40 -12.72
CA LEU A 244 3.55 0.87 -12.54
C LEU A 244 2.86 0.86 -11.17
N PRO A 245 3.46 1.45 -10.11
CA PRO A 245 2.87 1.50 -8.78
C PRO A 245 1.68 2.47 -8.72
N CYS A 246 0.49 1.89 -8.65
CA CYS A 246 -0.79 2.54 -8.39
C CYS A 246 -1.03 2.52 -6.87
N PHE A 247 -1.10 3.71 -6.26
CA PHE A 247 -1.32 3.83 -4.82
C PHE A 247 -2.74 4.33 -4.57
N GLU A 248 -3.57 3.46 -4.02
CA GLU A 248 -4.97 3.70 -3.65
C GLU A 248 -5.10 3.93 -2.13
N SER A 249 -6.31 4.20 -1.66
CA SER A 249 -6.56 4.50 -0.25
C SER A 249 -7.89 3.93 0.26
N GLY A 250 -7.91 3.46 1.52
CA GLY A 250 -9.10 3.01 2.24
C GLY A 250 -9.92 4.16 2.86
N ILE A 251 -9.41 5.40 2.84
CA ILE A 251 -10.12 6.56 3.40
C ILE A 251 -11.55 6.81 2.82
N PRO A 252 -11.89 6.50 1.55
CA PRO A 252 -13.28 6.54 1.07
C PRO A 252 -14.23 5.61 1.86
N LEU A 253 -13.73 4.47 2.33
CA LEU A 253 -14.48 3.49 3.13
C LEU A 253 -14.76 4.05 4.52
N LEU A 254 -13.72 4.64 5.14
CA LEU A 254 -13.86 5.39 6.39
C LEU A 254 -14.92 6.49 6.24
N LYS A 255 -14.85 7.34 5.20
CA LYS A 255 -15.82 8.42 4.98
C LYS A 255 -17.26 7.92 4.93
N ASN A 256 -17.54 6.87 4.15
CA ASN A 256 -18.86 6.24 4.09
C ASN A 256 -19.28 5.78 5.49
N ARG A 257 -18.39 5.11 6.24
CA ARG A 257 -18.69 4.64 7.60
C ARG A 257 -18.95 5.78 8.58
N LEU A 258 -18.23 6.90 8.50
CA LEU A 258 -18.43 8.07 9.36
C LEU A 258 -19.75 8.80 9.06
N GLN A 259 -20.18 8.84 7.80
CA GLN A 259 -21.48 9.41 7.39
C GLN A 259 -22.67 8.61 7.92
N GLN A 260 -22.50 7.31 8.18
CA GLN A 260 -23.54 6.44 8.74
C GLN A 260 -23.70 6.56 10.28
N LEU A 261 -22.81 7.30 10.95
CA LEU A 261 -22.86 7.43 12.42
C LEU A 261 -23.93 8.42 12.86
N PRO A 262 -24.62 8.17 13.99
CA PRO A 262 -25.66 9.08 14.51
C PRO A 262 -25.08 10.40 15.03
N ASP A 263 -23.76 10.46 15.27
CA ASP A 263 -23.00 11.62 15.72
C ASP A 263 -22.10 12.22 14.61
N SER A 264 -22.40 11.93 13.34
CA SER A 264 -21.60 12.29 12.14
C SER A 264 -21.18 13.77 12.06
N GLU A 265 -22.09 14.69 12.34
CA GLU A 265 -21.85 16.14 12.35
C GLU A 265 -20.91 16.62 13.48
N ASN A 266 -20.64 15.79 14.50
CA ASN A 266 -19.76 16.10 15.63
C ASN A 266 -18.39 15.38 15.56
N ILE A 267 -18.05 14.81 14.41
CA ILE A 267 -16.79 14.08 14.22
C ILE A 267 -15.62 15.03 13.99
N CYS A 268 -14.47 14.72 14.59
CA CYS A 268 -13.17 15.28 14.22
C CYS A 268 -12.15 14.15 14.02
N ILE A 269 -11.17 14.39 13.15
CA ILE A 269 -10.11 13.41 12.84
C ILE A 269 -8.87 13.74 13.66
N ALA A 270 -8.34 12.76 14.40
CA ALA A 270 -7.04 12.85 15.05
C ALA A 270 -5.97 12.07 14.28
N PHE A 271 -4.79 12.66 14.16
CA PHE A 271 -3.61 12.02 13.59
C PHE A 271 -2.60 11.71 14.71
N PRO A 272 -2.21 10.44 14.95
CA PRO A 272 -1.33 10.07 16.05
C PRO A 272 0.09 10.66 15.93
N ASP A 273 0.55 10.96 14.72
CA ASP A 273 1.79 11.70 14.46
C ASP A 273 1.79 12.46 13.11
N ASP A 274 2.82 13.29 12.89
CA ASP A 274 3.00 14.09 11.67
C ASP A 274 3.14 13.24 10.38
N GLY A 275 3.42 11.94 10.47
CA GLY A 275 3.47 11.02 9.32
C GLY A 275 2.06 10.67 8.85
N SER A 276 1.23 10.20 9.77
CA SER A 276 -0.20 9.92 9.52
C SER A 276 -0.94 11.15 8.98
N TRP A 277 -0.71 12.35 9.56
CA TRP A 277 -1.24 13.61 9.04
C TRP A 277 -0.81 13.86 7.59
N LYS A 278 0.49 13.79 7.28
CA LYS A 278 1.02 14.01 5.92
C LYS A 278 0.37 13.09 4.88
N ARG A 279 0.08 11.84 5.25
CA ARG A 279 -0.53 10.83 4.37
C ARG A 279 -2.01 11.11 4.07
N PHE A 280 -2.79 11.54 5.08
CA PHE A 280 -4.26 11.53 4.99
C PHE A 280 -4.94 12.90 5.01
N HIS A 281 -4.31 13.98 5.50
CA HIS A 281 -4.97 15.28 5.70
C HIS A 281 -5.75 15.79 4.48
N LYS A 282 -5.19 15.69 3.26
CA LYS A 282 -5.87 16.15 2.03
C LYS A 282 -7.17 15.40 1.73
N GLN A 283 -7.24 14.13 2.12
CA GLN A 283 -8.45 13.33 1.95
C GLN A 283 -9.50 13.67 3.02
N LEU A 284 -9.06 14.03 4.23
CA LEU A 284 -9.93 14.25 5.40
C LEU A 284 -10.16 15.73 5.77
N GLN A 285 -9.69 16.66 4.93
CA GLN A 285 -9.74 18.13 5.09
C GLN A 285 -11.13 18.76 5.37
N HIS A 286 -12.21 18.00 5.24
CA HIS A 286 -13.59 18.44 5.51
C HIS A 286 -14.01 18.26 6.97
N PHE A 287 -13.27 17.47 7.75
CA PHE A 287 -13.45 17.33 9.19
C PHE A 287 -12.54 18.30 9.94
N PRO A 288 -12.93 18.79 11.14
CA PRO A 288 -11.99 19.41 12.07
C PRO A 288 -10.84 18.44 12.37
N VAL A 289 -9.60 18.95 12.31
CA VAL A 289 -8.37 18.17 12.47
C VAL A 289 -7.77 18.39 13.85
N ILE A 290 -7.31 17.29 14.44
CA ILE A 290 -6.47 17.23 15.63
C ILE A 290 -5.15 16.57 15.22
N ILE A 291 -4.03 17.14 15.67
CA ILE A 291 -2.70 16.57 15.47
C ILE A 291 -2.13 16.24 16.84
N CYS A 292 -1.71 15.00 17.01
CA CYS A 292 -0.91 14.55 18.13
C CYS A 292 0.56 14.42 17.69
N ASN A 293 1.48 14.45 18.65
CA ASN A 293 2.90 14.21 18.42
C ASN A 293 3.39 13.03 19.25
N LYS A 294 4.14 12.14 18.59
CA LYS A 294 4.71 10.90 19.14
C LYS A 294 6.13 11.16 19.63
N VAL A 295 6.24 11.51 20.90
CA VAL A 295 7.50 11.90 21.53
C VAL A 295 8.30 10.66 21.94
N ARG A 296 9.63 10.74 21.78
CA ARG A 296 10.59 9.76 22.29
C ARG A 296 11.53 10.48 23.27
N GLU A 297 11.40 10.19 24.56
CA GLU A 297 12.25 10.75 25.63
C GLU A 297 13.02 9.58 26.27
N GLY A 298 14.23 9.33 25.76
CA GLY A 298 14.97 8.08 26.04
C GLY A 298 14.22 6.85 25.51
N ASP A 299 14.12 5.81 26.33
CA ASP A 299 13.32 4.62 26.02
C ASP A 299 11.80 4.87 26.09
N GLN A 300 11.36 5.97 26.72
CA GLN A 300 9.93 6.26 26.86
C GLN A 300 9.34 6.78 25.55
N ARG A 301 8.19 6.23 25.17
CA ARG A 301 7.44 6.58 23.96
C ARG A 301 5.99 6.84 24.33
N PHE A 302 5.56 8.09 24.22
CA PHE A 302 4.21 8.53 24.56
C PHE A 302 3.69 9.52 23.52
N VAL A 303 2.41 9.89 23.65
CA VAL A 303 1.74 10.85 22.76
C VAL A 303 1.47 12.14 23.54
N ARG A 304 1.57 13.30 22.88
CA ARG A 304 1.09 14.60 23.39
C ARG A 304 0.15 15.23 22.36
N LEU A 305 -0.89 15.94 22.80
CA LEU A 305 -1.68 16.80 21.91
C LEU A 305 -0.78 17.94 21.39
N LYS A 306 -0.84 18.23 20.09
CA LYS A 306 -0.02 19.26 19.42
C LYS A 306 -0.90 20.40 18.90
N GLU A 307 -1.94 20.08 18.14
CA GLU A 307 -2.88 21.04 17.55
C GLU A 307 -4.33 20.50 17.57
N GLY A 308 -5.32 21.39 17.61
CA GLY A 308 -6.74 21.06 17.63
C GLY A 308 -7.35 20.88 19.04
N ASP A 309 -8.68 20.77 19.10
CA ASP A 309 -9.45 20.61 20.34
C ASP A 309 -10.42 19.40 20.24
N PRO A 310 -10.23 18.34 21.05
CA PRO A 310 -11.14 17.19 21.11
C PRO A 310 -12.42 17.44 21.91
N LYS A 311 -12.52 18.54 22.67
CA LYS A 311 -13.51 18.68 23.74
C LYS A 311 -14.95 18.55 23.24
N GLY A 312 -15.68 17.59 23.80
CA GLY A 312 -17.08 17.31 23.47
C GLY A 312 -17.32 16.63 22.11
N ARG A 313 -16.25 16.25 21.38
CA ARG A 313 -16.35 15.68 20.03
C ARG A 313 -16.26 14.16 20.01
N HIS A 314 -16.73 13.55 18.93
CA HIS A 314 -16.36 12.18 18.56
C HIS A 314 -15.04 12.22 17.79
N VAL A 315 -13.95 11.87 18.44
CA VAL A 315 -12.63 11.85 17.83
C VAL A 315 -12.38 10.51 17.15
N VAL A 316 -11.95 10.52 15.89
CA VAL A 316 -11.54 9.32 15.15
C VAL A 316 -10.04 9.41 14.85
N ILE A 317 -9.26 8.54 15.49
CA ILE A 317 -7.81 8.41 15.24
C ILE A 317 -7.63 7.70 13.89
N VAL A 318 -6.81 8.26 12.98
CA VAL A 318 -6.57 7.71 11.64
C VAL A 318 -5.08 7.47 11.42
N ASP A 319 -4.70 6.24 11.11
CA ASP A 319 -3.32 5.85 10.74
C ASP A 319 -3.31 4.85 9.57
N ASP A 320 -2.16 4.53 8.98
CA ASP A 320 -2.10 3.54 7.88
C ASP A 320 -2.18 2.11 8.40
N LEU A 321 -1.48 1.83 9.50
CA LEU A 321 -1.35 0.47 10.02
C LEU A 321 -1.32 0.41 11.54
N VAL A 322 -1.52 -0.80 12.09
CA VAL A 322 -1.30 -1.08 13.49
C VAL A 322 -0.57 -2.41 13.68
N GLN A 323 0.56 -2.35 14.38
CA GLN A 323 1.24 -3.53 14.92
C GLN A 323 0.87 -3.67 16.41
N SER A 324 1.74 -3.23 17.32
CA SER A 324 1.57 -3.45 18.77
C SER A 324 0.40 -2.67 19.41
N GLY A 325 -0.15 -1.66 18.73
CA GLY A 325 -1.24 -0.83 19.22
C GLY A 325 -0.87 0.32 20.18
N SER A 326 0.36 0.39 20.70
CA SER A 326 0.74 1.37 21.74
C SER A 326 0.42 2.81 21.36
N THR A 327 0.68 3.24 20.12
CA THR A 327 0.46 4.64 19.72
C THR A 327 -1.02 5.01 19.67
N LEU A 328 -1.90 4.11 19.23
CA LEU A 328 -3.35 4.36 19.22
C LEU A 328 -3.93 4.40 20.64
N ILE A 329 -3.47 3.51 21.53
CA ILE A 329 -3.90 3.45 22.94
C ILE A 329 -3.46 4.72 23.70
N GLU A 330 -2.21 5.15 23.58
CA GLU A 330 -1.78 6.40 24.23
C GLU A 330 -2.43 7.64 23.61
N CYS A 331 -2.70 7.64 22.29
CA CYS A 331 -3.48 8.70 21.65
C CYS A 331 -4.92 8.75 22.19
N GLN A 332 -5.60 7.61 22.35
CA GLN A 332 -6.94 7.52 22.94
C GLN A 332 -7.00 8.09 24.36
N LYS A 333 -6.06 7.69 25.24
CA LYS A 333 -5.95 8.25 26.60
C LYS A 333 -5.76 9.76 26.60
N VAL A 334 -4.86 10.26 25.74
CA VAL A 334 -4.59 11.71 25.62
C VAL A 334 -5.84 12.46 25.17
N LEU A 335 -6.56 11.97 24.16
CA LEU A 335 -7.79 12.59 23.65
C LEU A 335 -8.92 12.59 24.70
N ALA A 336 -9.11 11.46 25.41
CA ALA A 336 -10.06 11.37 26.51
C ALA A 336 -9.72 12.33 27.66
N ALA A 337 -8.44 12.41 28.07
CA ALA A 337 -7.98 13.34 29.11
C ALA A 337 -8.14 14.83 28.74
N HIS A 338 -8.17 15.16 27.44
CA HIS A 338 -8.49 16.51 26.95
C HIS A 338 -10.00 16.73 26.72
N GLY A 339 -10.85 15.79 27.13
CA GLY A 339 -12.31 15.94 27.16
C GLY A 339 -13.04 15.54 25.87
N ALA A 340 -12.45 14.66 25.04
CA ALA A 340 -13.22 13.96 24.00
C ALA A 340 -14.52 13.38 24.59
N ALA A 341 -15.63 13.46 23.86
CA ALA A 341 -16.87 12.80 24.27
C ALA A 341 -16.83 11.29 23.95
N LYS A 342 -16.07 10.93 22.90
CA LYS A 342 -15.97 9.57 22.37
C LYS A 342 -14.69 9.44 21.55
N VAL A 343 -13.99 8.32 21.65
CA VAL A 343 -12.80 8.06 20.83
C VAL A 343 -12.97 6.75 20.05
N SER A 344 -12.78 6.80 18.74
CA SER A 344 -12.71 5.64 17.84
C SER A 344 -11.37 5.63 17.10
N ALA A 345 -11.02 4.50 16.47
CA ALA A 345 -9.84 4.41 15.61
C ALA A 345 -10.18 3.75 14.26
N TYR A 346 -9.47 4.20 13.22
CA TYR A 346 -9.38 3.55 11.92
C TYR A 346 -7.89 3.32 11.59
N VAL A 347 -7.55 2.14 11.09
CA VAL A 347 -6.34 1.96 10.27
C VAL A 347 -6.67 1.14 9.03
N THR A 348 -5.91 1.30 7.96
CA THR A 348 -6.09 0.44 6.78
C THR A 348 -5.59 -0.97 7.08
N HIS A 349 -4.38 -1.14 7.62
CA HIS A 349 -3.73 -2.44 7.81
C HIS A 349 -3.69 -2.90 9.29
N GLY A 350 -4.59 -3.81 9.66
CA GLY A 350 -4.55 -4.49 10.95
C GLY A 350 -3.53 -5.63 10.97
N ILE A 351 -2.33 -5.44 11.53
CA ILE A 351 -1.24 -6.44 11.50
C ILE A 351 -1.16 -7.24 12.81
N PHE A 352 -1.31 -6.57 13.96
CA PHE A 352 -1.43 -7.15 15.31
C PHE A 352 -0.58 -8.40 15.65
N PRO A 353 0.75 -8.38 15.42
CA PRO A 353 1.60 -9.54 15.71
C PRO A 353 1.51 -9.97 17.18
N ASN A 354 1.68 -11.27 17.46
CA ASN A 354 1.61 -11.86 18.80
C ASN A 354 0.30 -11.54 19.56
N ARG A 355 -0.85 -11.48 18.85
CA ARG A 355 -2.18 -11.13 19.42
C ARG A 355 -2.18 -9.78 20.15
N SER A 356 -1.32 -8.84 19.75
CA SER A 356 -1.23 -7.52 20.37
C SER A 356 -2.53 -6.68 20.26
N TRP A 357 -3.49 -7.15 19.47
CA TRP A 357 -4.88 -6.68 19.48
C TRP A 357 -5.58 -6.86 20.84
N GLU A 358 -5.16 -7.79 21.70
CA GLU A 358 -5.74 -8.03 23.04
C GLU A 358 -5.52 -6.86 24.01
N ARG A 359 -4.67 -5.90 23.63
CA ARG A 359 -4.38 -4.70 24.42
C ARG A 359 -5.45 -3.61 24.29
N PHE A 360 -6.32 -3.69 23.29
CA PHE A 360 -7.39 -2.73 23.07
C PHE A 360 -8.60 -3.06 23.92
N GLN A 361 -9.10 -2.06 24.64
CA GLN A 361 -10.31 -2.15 25.45
C GLN A 361 -11.47 -1.45 24.72
N TYR A 362 -12.69 -1.88 25.01
CA TYR A 362 -13.91 -1.28 24.46
C TYR A 362 -14.48 -0.26 25.44
N ASP A 363 -14.86 0.90 24.93
CA ASP A 363 -15.61 1.91 25.69
C ASP A 363 -17.00 1.35 26.04
N ASN A 364 -17.18 1.06 27.33
CA ASN A 364 -18.37 0.44 27.90
C ASN A 364 -19.50 1.46 28.19
N GLY A 365 -19.38 2.71 27.76
CA GLY A 365 -20.32 3.79 28.02
C GLY A 365 -20.18 4.47 29.38
N VAL A 366 -19.16 4.11 30.18
CA VAL A 366 -18.78 4.87 31.39
C VAL A 366 -18.01 6.13 31.03
N GLY A 367 -17.16 6.06 30.00
CA GLY A 367 -16.36 7.19 29.52
C GLY A 367 -15.24 6.76 28.55
N PRO A 368 -14.81 7.65 27.64
CA PRO A 368 -13.84 7.34 26.60
C PRO A 368 -12.42 7.11 27.09
N GLU A 369 -12.14 7.29 28.39
CA GLU A 369 -10.89 6.87 29.03
C GLU A 369 -10.73 5.34 29.09
N ASN A 370 -11.84 4.59 29.11
CA ASN A 370 -11.85 3.14 29.30
C ASN A 370 -11.51 2.33 28.05
N GLY A 371 -11.57 2.92 26.84
CA GLY A 371 -11.27 2.20 25.61
C GLY A 371 -11.62 2.94 24.32
N LEU A 372 -11.65 2.20 23.22
CA LEU A 372 -12.17 2.67 21.94
C LEU A 372 -13.66 2.32 21.80
N SER A 373 -14.45 3.31 21.38
CA SER A 373 -15.90 3.20 21.11
C SER A 373 -16.19 2.54 19.75
N ASN A 374 -15.26 2.67 18.79
CA ASN A 374 -15.15 1.80 17.62
C ASN A 374 -13.68 1.57 17.29
N PHE A 375 -13.38 0.42 16.68
CA PHE A 375 -12.17 0.23 15.89
C PHE A 375 -12.61 -0.30 14.51
N TRP A 376 -12.11 0.30 13.44
CA TRP A 376 -12.32 -0.11 12.06
C TRP A 376 -10.98 -0.48 11.42
N ILE A 377 -10.94 -1.61 10.70
CA ILE A 377 -9.80 -2.08 9.90
C ILE A 377 -10.29 -2.59 8.55
N THR A 378 -9.42 -2.64 7.53
CA THR A 378 -9.74 -3.31 6.24
C THR A 378 -9.27 -4.76 6.21
N ASP A 379 -9.77 -5.55 5.26
CA ASP A 379 -9.32 -6.93 5.01
C ASP A 379 -8.03 -7.03 4.17
N SER A 380 -7.28 -5.93 4.03
CA SER A 380 -5.93 -5.92 3.45
C SER A 380 -4.92 -6.83 4.15
N CYS A 381 -5.19 -7.24 5.39
CA CYS A 381 -4.46 -8.26 6.14
C CYS A 381 -5.40 -9.48 6.42
N PRO A 382 -5.47 -10.49 5.54
CA PRO A 382 -6.55 -11.49 5.54
C PRO A 382 -6.47 -12.49 6.70
N LEU A 383 -5.34 -12.59 7.40
CA LEU A 383 -5.19 -13.44 8.58
C LEU A 383 -5.87 -12.81 9.82
N THR A 384 -5.72 -11.50 9.99
CA THR A 384 -6.29 -10.73 11.10
C THR A 384 -7.82 -10.82 11.15
N VAL A 385 -8.47 -10.72 10.00
CA VAL A 385 -9.94 -10.78 9.83
C VAL A 385 -10.51 -12.17 10.20
N LYS A 386 -9.66 -13.20 10.36
CA LYS A 386 -10.09 -14.56 10.67
C LYS A 386 -10.06 -14.89 12.18
N GLU A 387 -9.62 -13.98 13.06
CA GLU A 387 -9.62 -14.21 14.51
C GLU A 387 -11.03 -13.98 15.15
N PRO A 388 -11.64 -15.00 15.79
CA PRO A 388 -13.08 -15.03 16.08
C PRO A 388 -13.55 -14.21 17.29
N ARG A 389 -12.75 -13.25 17.77
CA ARG A 389 -13.04 -12.47 19.00
C ARG A 389 -13.39 -11.00 18.78
N TYR A 390 -13.19 -10.45 17.59
CA TYR A 390 -13.55 -9.06 17.33
C TYR A 390 -15.00 -8.89 16.89
N ARG A 391 -15.77 -8.20 17.76
CA ARG A 391 -16.76 -7.23 17.26
C ARG A 391 -16.04 -5.91 16.94
N PHE A 392 -15.29 -5.88 15.83
CA PHE A 392 -15.24 -4.65 15.06
C PHE A 392 -16.68 -4.34 14.64
N ILE A 393 -17.11 -3.07 14.61
CA ILE A 393 -18.52 -2.76 14.28
C ILE A 393 -18.70 -2.77 12.75
N THR A 394 -18.61 -3.97 12.17
CA THR A 394 -19.25 -4.32 10.91
C THR A 394 -20.76 -4.40 11.14
N GLY A 395 -21.55 -3.87 10.21
CA GLY A 395 -23.00 -3.77 10.37
C GLY A 395 -23.65 -3.44 9.02
N PRO A 396 -24.71 -4.16 8.62
CA PRO A 396 -25.18 -4.15 7.25
C PRO A 396 -26.02 -2.91 6.93
N LEU A 397 -25.73 -2.25 5.81
CA LEU A 397 -26.62 -1.27 5.18
C LEU A 397 -26.63 -1.43 3.65
N SER A 398 -27.82 -1.49 3.08
CA SER A 398 -28.07 -1.60 1.64
C SER A 398 -27.76 -0.30 0.91
N GLY A 399 -26.87 -0.31 -0.10
CA GLY A 399 -26.63 0.90 -0.92
C GLY A 399 -25.46 0.88 -1.92
N GLY A 400 -24.52 -0.06 -1.82
CA GLY A 400 -23.37 -0.20 -2.72
C GLY A 400 -22.16 0.69 -2.34
N MET A 401 -20.91 0.32 -2.69
CA MET A 401 -20.46 -0.90 -3.41
C MET A 401 -18.96 -1.17 -3.18
N GLY A 402 -18.56 -2.46 -3.14
CA GLY A 402 -17.16 -2.95 -3.10
C GLY A 402 -16.63 -3.22 -1.69
N PHE A 403 -16.07 -4.43 -1.38
CA PHE A 403 -16.11 -5.45 -0.24
C PHE A 403 -15.33 -5.31 1.14
N LEU A 404 -15.72 -5.97 2.24
CA LEU A 404 -14.99 -6.12 3.54
C LEU A 404 -15.72 -7.10 4.52
N ASP A 405 -15.07 -8.19 4.93
CA ASP A 405 -15.51 -9.09 6.02
C ASP A 405 -16.89 -9.82 5.88
N LYS A 406 -17.03 -10.92 6.63
CA LYS A 406 -17.99 -12.03 6.46
C LYS A 406 -19.44 -11.71 6.85
N ASN A 407 -19.78 -10.44 7.13
CA ASN A 407 -21.12 -10.01 7.54
C ASN A 407 -21.60 -8.67 6.94
N GLY A 408 -20.88 -7.98 6.03
CA GLY A 408 -21.50 -6.83 5.34
C GLY A 408 -20.65 -5.71 4.73
N GLU A 409 -19.48 -5.99 4.17
CA GLU A 409 -18.85 -5.31 3.01
C GLU A 409 -18.54 -3.78 3.03
N PHE A 410 -17.25 -3.35 2.84
CA PHE A 410 -16.74 -2.48 1.72
C PHE A 410 -15.23 -1.95 1.80
N VAL A 411 -14.18 -1.79 0.90
CA VAL A 411 -13.52 -1.93 -0.50
C VAL A 411 -13.84 -1.07 -1.78
N LEU A 412 -12.84 -0.90 -2.66
CA LEU A 412 -12.99 -0.59 -4.11
C LEU A 412 -11.79 -1.12 -4.96
N VAL A 413 -12.00 -1.46 -6.24
CA VAL A 413 -10.94 -1.51 -7.28
C VAL A 413 -11.39 -0.71 -8.52
N ARG A 414 -10.69 0.38 -8.86
CA ARG A 414 -10.86 1.11 -10.13
C ARG A 414 -9.54 1.74 -10.63
N SER A 415 -8.63 0.89 -11.10
CA SER A 415 -7.74 1.33 -12.20
C SER A 415 -8.55 1.39 -13.51
N HIS A 416 -8.16 2.27 -14.43
CA HIS A 416 -9.00 2.74 -15.55
C HIS A 416 -8.77 2.02 -16.90
#